data_AF-A0A520J473-F1
#
_entry.id   AF-A0A520J473-F1
#
_cell.length_a   1.000
_cell.length_b   1.000
_cell.length_c   1.000
_cell.angle_alpha   90.00
_cell.angle_beta   90.00
_cell.angle_gamma   90.00
#
_symmetry.space_group_name_H-M   'P 1'
#
loop_
_entity.id
_entity.type
_entity.pdbx_description
1 polymer ?
#
loop_
_entity_poly.entity_id
_entity_poly.type
_entity_poly.pdbx_seq_one_letter_code
_entity_poly.pdbx_strand_id
1 'polypeptide(L)'
;MKSKTDRDYLIIDMKQSFPSSLLPYLKTKQPKWASESERIICVQKRMQHMSSSMLSTTEFNGDSYVIQELQPVKDTIRFKLIRDQYRDIIQVIDDMAVLTASSQLRSSGMNGSAITDELKAFGADTSWQEKALKYALKAKQTVAQDFKTFNEDYKAGVFETT
;
A
#
# COMPACT_ATOMS: atom_id res chain seq x y z
N MET A 1 -6.39 26.84 25.60
CA MET A 1 -7.75 26.74 26.16
C MET A 1 -8.07 25.26 26.33
N LYS A 2 -7.98 24.73 27.57
CA LYS A 2 -8.26 23.31 27.89
C LYS A 2 -9.79 23.12 27.94
N SER A 3 -10.35 22.30 27.07
CA SER A 3 -11.73 21.80 27.22
C SER A 3 -11.70 20.54 28.08
N LYS A 4 -12.60 20.52 29.06
CA LYS A 4 -12.76 19.53 30.11
C LYS A 4 -13.83 18.53 29.67
N THR A 5 -13.39 17.40 29.09
CA THR A 5 -14.21 16.19 28.91
C THR A 5 -13.30 14.98 29.12
N ASP A 6 -13.56 14.24 30.20
CA ASP A 6 -12.65 13.32 30.89
C ASP A 6 -12.69 11.88 30.33
N ARG A 7 -12.63 11.71 29.01
CA ARG A 7 -12.37 10.42 28.33
C ARG A 7 -11.74 10.65 26.96
N ASP A 8 -10.42 10.61 26.88
CA ASP A 8 -9.72 10.46 25.60
C ASP A 8 -9.93 9.01 25.13
N TYR A 9 -10.90 8.80 24.23
CA TYR A 9 -11.18 7.49 23.65
C TYR A 9 -10.10 7.16 22.61
N LEU A 10 -9.20 6.23 22.95
CA LEU A 10 -8.27 5.64 22.00
C LEU A 10 -9.00 4.58 21.16
N ILE A 11 -9.15 4.83 19.87
CA ILE A 11 -9.70 3.85 18.93
C ILE A 11 -8.53 3.13 18.27
N ILE A 12 -8.57 1.80 18.32
CA ILE A 12 -7.50 0.94 17.79
C ILE A 12 -8.03 0.20 16.57
N ASP A 13 -7.25 0.20 15.49
CA ASP A 13 -7.45 -0.60 14.29
C ASP A 13 -6.57 -1.84 14.38
N MET A 14 -7.19 -3.02 14.35
CA MET A 14 -6.53 -4.32 14.40
C MET A 14 -6.82 -5.09 13.12
N LYS A 15 -5.77 -5.38 12.34
CA LYS A 15 -5.88 -6.05 11.03
C LYS A 15 -5.07 -7.32 11.00
N GLN A 16 -5.74 -8.43 10.66
CA GLN A 16 -5.07 -9.71 10.46
C GLN A 16 -4.06 -9.58 9.33
N SER A 17 -2.87 -10.11 9.56
CA SER A 17 -1.76 -10.07 8.62
C SER A 17 -1.76 -11.33 7.77
N PHE A 18 -1.84 -11.14 6.46
CA PHE A 18 -1.79 -12.23 5.49
C PHE A 18 -0.43 -12.27 4.76
N PRO A 19 -0.03 -13.45 4.26
CA PRO A 19 1.09 -13.56 3.35
C PRO A 19 0.97 -12.61 2.16
N SER A 20 2.10 -12.13 1.66
CA SER A 20 2.13 -11.30 0.45
C SER A 20 1.52 -12.05 -0.74
N SER A 21 0.55 -11.45 -1.41
CA SER A 21 -0.05 -12.00 -2.64
C SER A 21 0.95 -12.17 -3.78
N LEU A 22 2.07 -11.44 -3.74
CA LEU A 22 3.14 -11.56 -4.72
C LEU A 22 4.08 -12.73 -4.43
N LEU A 23 4.11 -13.25 -3.20
CA LEU A 23 5.07 -14.27 -2.77
C LEU A 23 5.15 -15.49 -3.71
N PRO A 24 4.04 -16.05 -4.22
CA PRO A 24 4.09 -17.21 -5.13
C PRO A 24 4.75 -16.92 -6.49
N TYR A 25 4.83 -15.64 -6.88
CA TYR A 25 5.32 -15.21 -8.20
C TYR A 25 6.75 -14.66 -8.15
N LEU A 26 7.31 -14.47 -6.94
CA LEU A 26 8.65 -13.93 -6.75
C LEU A 26 9.70 -15.02 -6.85
N LYS A 27 10.68 -14.80 -7.73
CA LYS A 27 11.89 -15.65 -7.84
C LYS A 27 13.04 -15.15 -6.98
N THR A 28 12.99 -13.90 -6.56
CA THR A 28 14.04 -13.27 -5.75
C THR A 28 13.93 -13.71 -4.29
N LYS A 29 15.06 -14.03 -3.68
CA LYS A 29 15.15 -14.41 -2.26
C LYS A 29 14.53 -13.31 -1.39
N GLN A 30 13.52 -13.68 -0.60
CA GLN A 30 12.89 -12.78 0.35
C GLN A 30 13.61 -12.82 1.72
N PRO A 31 13.61 -11.71 2.48
CA PRO A 31 14.10 -11.71 3.86
C PRO A 31 13.27 -12.68 4.72
N LYS A 32 13.89 -13.22 5.77
CA LYS A 32 13.18 -13.98 6.81
C LYS A 32 12.60 -13.01 7.83
N TRP A 33 11.33 -13.18 8.16
CA TRP A 33 10.58 -12.41 9.15
C TRP A 33 10.07 -13.37 10.24
N ALA A 34 9.93 -12.91 11.48
CA ALA A 34 9.36 -13.74 12.54
C ALA A 34 7.85 -13.93 12.36
N SER A 35 7.16 -12.92 11.82
CA SER A 35 5.74 -12.98 11.49
C SER A 35 5.38 -12.09 10.29
N GLU A 36 4.19 -12.30 9.71
CA GLU A 36 3.67 -11.45 8.63
C GLU A 36 3.40 -10.01 9.11
N SER A 37 2.97 -9.85 10.37
CA SER A 37 2.76 -8.52 10.96
C SER A 37 4.08 -7.77 11.11
N GLU A 38 5.15 -8.46 11.51
CA GLU A 38 6.49 -7.86 11.59
C GLU A 38 6.96 -7.44 10.20
N ARG A 39 6.80 -8.31 9.19
CA ARG A 39 7.11 -7.96 7.79
C ARG A 39 6.41 -6.67 7.37
N ILE A 40 5.11 -6.56 7.61
CA ILE A 40 4.30 -5.40 7.22
C ILE A 40 4.82 -4.14 7.92
N ILE A 41 4.99 -4.17 9.24
CA ILE A 41 5.42 -3.00 10.01
C ILE A 41 6.84 -2.58 9.67
N CYS A 42 7.77 -3.52 9.54
CA CYS A 42 9.15 -3.21 9.17
C CYS A 42 9.23 -2.56 7.78
N VAL A 43 8.52 -3.11 6.78
CA VAL A 43 8.47 -2.51 5.44
C VAL A 43 7.82 -1.14 5.49
N GLN A 44 6.70 -0.98 6.22
CA GLN A 44 6.01 0.28 6.35
C GLN A 44 6.90 1.37 6.97
N LYS A 45 7.59 1.07 8.09
CA LYS A 45 8.50 2.01 8.77
C LYS A 45 9.72 2.38 7.92
N ARG A 46 10.19 1.49 7.04
CA ARG A 46 11.31 1.77 6.14
C ARG A 46 10.92 2.66 4.96
N MET A 47 9.75 2.40 4.38
CA MET A 47 9.31 3.11 3.18
C MET A 47 8.69 4.46 3.52
N GLN A 48 7.89 4.54 4.59
CA GLN A 48 7.18 5.77 4.97
C GLN A 48 8.12 6.75 5.68
N HIS A 49 8.01 8.03 5.35
CA HIS A 49 8.71 9.08 6.09
C HIS A 49 8.14 9.24 7.51
N MET A 50 6.81 9.16 7.61
CA MET A 50 6.05 9.24 8.85
C MET A 50 5.09 8.03 8.88
N SER A 51 5.34 7.09 9.78
CA SER A 51 4.42 5.96 10.02
C SER A 51 3.32 6.37 11.01
N SER A 52 2.20 5.63 11.01
CA SER A 52 1.14 5.82 12.00
C SER A 52 1.65 5.70 13.43
N SER A 53 1.02 6.49 14.33
CA SER A 53 1.22 6.37 15.78
C SER A 53 0.86 4.95 16.23
N MET A 54 1.62 4.45 17.21
CA MET A 54 1.38 3.16 17.86
C MET A 54 1.33 1.95 16.90
N LEU A 55 2.12 1.98 15.82
CA LEU A 55 2.25 0.86 14.89
C LEU A 55 3.01 -0.31 15.54
N SER A 56 2.28 -1.33 16.00
CA SER A 56 2.77 -2.51 16.72
C SER A 56 2.17 -3.82 16.20
N THR A 57 2.80 -4.95 16.52
CA THR A 57 2.28 -6.29 16.21
C THR A 57 1.64 -6.92 17.44
N THR A 58 0.62 -7.76 17.26
CA THR A 58 0.14 -8.69 18.30
C THR A 58 -0.15 -10.05 17.70
N GLU A 59 -0.15 -11.08 18.53
CA GLU A 59 -0.72 -12.38 18.18
C GLU A 59 -2.06 -12.54 18.89
N PHE A 60 -3.03 -13.11 18.21
CA PHE A 60 -4.36 -13.40 18.75
C PHE A 60 -4.91 -14.66 18.09
N ASN A 61 -5.31 -15.65 18.90
CA ASN A 61 -5.80 -16.96 18.44
C ASN A 61 -4.86 -17.69 17.45
N GLY A 62 -3.54 -17.53 17.61
CA GLY A 62 -2.54 -18.14 16.72
C GLY A 62 -2.29 -17.37 15.41
N ASP A 63 -3.06 -16.32 15.15
CA ASP A 63 -2.89 -15.45 13.99
C ASP A 63 -2.15 -14.16 14.36
N SER A 64 -1.42 -13.60 13.40
CA SER A 64 -0.64 -12.38 13.58
C SER A 64 -1.41 -11.16 13.09
N TYR A 65 -1.38 -10.07 13.86
CA TYR A 65 -2.11 -8.83 13.59
C TYR A 65 -1.21 -7.60 13.65
N VAL A 66 -1.51 -6.64 12.77
CA VAL A 66 -1.00 -5.27 12.87
C VAL A 66 -2.02 -4.44 13.65
N ILE A 67 -1.53 -3.76 14.67
CA ILE A 67 -2.26 -2.81 15.49
C ILE A 67 -1.75 -1.41 15.17
N GLN A 68 -2.68 -0.47 15.01
CA GLN A 68 -2.37 0.95 14.92
C GLN A 68 -3.48 1.80 15.54
N GLU A 69 -3.13 3.00 15.97
CA GLU A 69 -4.12 3.99 16.39
C GLU A 69 -4.93 4.46 15.17
N LEU A 70 -6.26 4.45 15.31
CA LEU A 70 -7.15 4.96 14.27
C LEU A 70 -7.06 6.48 14.25
N GLN A 71 -6.50 7.02 13.16
CA GLN A 71 -6.45 8.46 12.96
C GLN A 71 -7.84 9.00 12.56
N PRO A 72 -8.36 10.07 13.19
CA PRO A 72 -9.69 10.61 12.91
C PRO A 72 -9.88 11.09 11.47
N VAL A 73 -8.78 11.54 10.84
CA VAL A 73 -8.76 11.97 9.45
C VAL A 73 -7.67 11.17 8.75
N LYS A 74 -8.06 10.47 7.67
CA LYS A 74 -7.12 9.83 6.77
C LYS A 74 -6.94 10.71 5.54
N ASP A 75 -5.72 11.18 5.32
CA ASP A 75 -5.36 11.93 4.13
C ASP A 75 -5.54 11.02 2.89
N THR A 76 -6.64 11.25 2.17
CA THR A 76 -7.01 10.47 0.99
C THR A 76 -7.37 11.41 -0.14
N ILE A 77 -6.87 11.09 -1.33
CA ILE A 77 -7.18 11.87 -2.53
C ILE A 77 -8.56 11.45 -3.04
N ARG A 78 -9.48 12.40 -3.09
CA ARG A 78 -10.81 12.20 -3.66
C ARG A 78 -10.76 12.43 -5.17
N PHE A 79 -10.32 11.41 -5.93
CA PHE A 79 -10.20 11.47 -7.39
C PHE A 79 -11.47 11.93 -8.12
N LYS A 80 -12.66 11.68 -7.56
CA LYS A 80 -13.94 12.16 -8.11
C LYS A 80 -14.03 13.69 -8.19
N LEU A 81 -13.41 14.41 -7.25
CA LEU A 81 -13.47 15.88 -7.17
C LEU A 81 -12.55 16.57 -8.20
N ILE A 82 -11.49 15.88 -8.61
CA ILE A 82 -10.48 16.40 -9.55
C ILE A 82 -10.59 15.74 -10.93
N ARG A 83 -11.62 14.92 -11.16
CA ARG A 83 -11.78 14.11 -12.40
C ARG A 83 -11.64 14.95 -13.67
N ASP A 84 -12.25 16.13 -13.68
CA ASP A 84 -12.29 17.02 -14.85
C ASP A 84 -11.18 18.09 -14.79
N GLN A 85 -10.36 18.07 -13.73
CA GLN A 85 -9.25 19.01 -13.51
C GLN A 85 -7.94 18.33 -13.91
N TYR A 86 -7.69 18.29 -15.23
CA TYR A 86 -6.56 17.55 -15.80
C TYR A 86 -5.20 17.95 -15.21
N ARG A 87 -5.01 19.24 -14.93
CA ARG A 87 -3.78 19.76 -14.29
C ARG A 87 -3.57 19.18 -12.90
N ASP A 88 -4.63 19.10 -12.10
CA ASP A 88 -4.56 18.59 -10.73
C ASP A 88 -4.28 17.08 -10.72
N ILE A 89 -4.83 16.34 -11.68
CA ILE A 89 -4.53 14.91 -11.83
C ILE A 89 -3.06 14.71 -12.17
N ILE A 90 -2.49 15.50 -13.09
CA ILE A 90 -1.06 15.42 -13.42
C ILE A 90 -0.22 15.71 -12.17
N GLN A 91 -0.55 16.77 -11.43
CA GLN A 91 0.17 17.12 -10.21
C GLN A 91 0.15 15.96 -9.20
N VAL A 92 -1.01 15.32 -8.99
CA VAL A 92 -1.13 14.14 -8.12
C VAL A 92 -0.23 13.00 -8.60
N ILE A 93 -0.16 12.74 -9.91
CA ILE A 93 0.69 11.68 -10.46
C ILE A 93 2.17 12.00 -10.19
N ASP A 94 2.59 13.23 -10.43
CA ASP A 94 3.97 13.68 -10.19
C ASP A 94 4.34 13.58 -8.70
N ASP A 95 3.48 14.03 -7.81
CA ASP A 95 3.69 13.95 -6.36
C ASP A 95 3.79 12.48 -5.90
N MET A 96 2.90 11.61 -6.39
CA MET A 96 2.94 10.18 -6.07
C MET A 96 4.18 9.49 -6.63
N ALA A 97 4.68 9.93 -7.79
CA ALA A 97 5.94 9.43 -8.36
C ALA A 97 7.13 9.81 -7.47
N VAL A 98 7.20 11.08 -7.02
CA VAL A 98 8.26 11.56 -6.12
C VAL A 98 8.21 10.85 -4.77
N LEU A 99 7.01 10.69 -4.19
CA LEU A 99 6.83 9.97 -2.92
C LEU A 99 7.24 8.49 -3.04
N THR A 100 6.90 7.84 -4.16
CA THR A 100 7.28 6.45 -4.43
C THR A 100 8.80 6.32 -4.58
N ALA A 101 9.44 7.17 -5.38
CA ALA A 101 10.88 7.19 -5.56
C ALA A 101 11.61 7.42 -4.23
N SER A 102 11.15 8.40 -3.44
CA SER A 102 11.69 8.70 -2.11
C SER A 102 11.57 7.52 -1.15
N SER A 103 10.45 6.80 -1.20
CA SER A 103 10.23 5.60 -0.38
C SER A 103 11.21 4.48 -0.73
N GLN A 104 11.43 4.24 -2.02
CA GLN A 104 12.39 3.24 -2.49
C GLN A 104 13.82 3.58 -2.07
N LEU A 105 14.24 4.84 -2.26
CA LEU A 105 15.57 5.31 -1.85
C LEU A 105 15.79 5.17 -0.34
N ARG A 106 14.79 5.52 0.49
CA ARG A 106 14.86 5.39 1.95
C ARG A 106 15.07 3.94 2.40
N SER A 107 14.47 2.99 1.70
CA SER A 107 14.58 1.55 2.00
C SER A 107 15.71 0.82 1.24
N SER A 108 16.53 1.55 0.47
CA SER A 108 17.56 0.96 -0.38
C SER A 108 18.69 0.31 0.43
N GLY A 109 19.26 -0.77 -0.10
CA GLY A 109 20.36 -1.52 0.52
C GLY A 109 20.01 -2.33 1.78
N MET A 110 18.74 -2.40 2.16
CA MET A 110 18.30 -3.14 3.35
C MET A 110 17.95 -4.60 3.02
N ASN A 111 18.50 -5.54 3.78
CA ASN A 111 18.23 -6.98 3.65
C ASN A 111 18.40 -7.54 2.22
N GLY A 112 19.38 -7.03 1.47
CA GLY A 112 19.65 -7.45 0.09
C GLY A 112 18.73 -6.81 -0.95
N SER A 113 18.00 -5.74 -0.60
CA SER A 113 17.35 -4.89 -1.59
C SER A 113 18.39 -4.11 -2.40
N ALA A 114 17.96 -3.61 -3.57
CA ALA A 114 18.82 -2.83 -4.44
C ALA A 114 19.39 -1.60 -3.70
N ILE A 115 20.66 -1.30 -3.93
CA ILE A 115 21.30 -0.11 -3.35
C ILE A 115 20.92 1.15 -4.14
N THR A 116 21.18 2.33 -3.57
CA THR A 116 20.84 3.62 -4.18
C THR A 116 21.38 3.76 -5.61
N ASP A 117 22.60 3.31 -5.88
CA ASP A 117 23.20 3.44 -7.21
C ASP A 117 22.56 2.51 -8.25
N GLU A 118 22.16 1.29 -7.85
CA GLU A 118 21.38 0.39 -8.71
C GLU A 118 20.01 0.98 -9.04
N LEU A 119 19.35 1.62 -8.06
CA LEU A 119 18.08 2.31 -8.28
C LEU A 119 18.23 3.51 -9.21
N LYS A 120 19.32 4.29 -9.10
CA LYS A 120 19.63 5.38 -10.04
C LYS A 120 19.87 4.84 -11.45
N ALA A 121 20.62 3.76 -11.59
CA ALA A 121 20.88 3.11 -12.88
C ALA A 121 19.58 2.62 -13.52
N PHE A 122 18.70 1.97 -12.74
CA PHE A 122 17.37 1.56 -13.19
C PHE A 122 16.51 2.75 -13.63
N GLY A 123 16.53 3.85 -12.87
CA GLY A 123 15.78 5.06 -13.21
C GLY A 123 16.28 5.76 -14.48
N ALA A 124 17.57 5.64 -14.78
CA ALA A 124 18.18 6.20 -16.00
C ALA A 124 17.89 5.36 -17.26
N ASP A 125 17.63 4.07 -17.10
CA ASP A 125 17.17 3.21 -18.20
C ASP A 125 15.72 3.56 -18.56
N THR A 126 15.44 3.73 -19.86
CA THR A 126 14.10 4.01 -20.38
C THR A 126 13.41 2.76 -20.96
N SER A 127 14.12 1.64 -21.08
CA SER A 127 13.64 0.42 -21.74
C SER A 127 12.42 -0.23 -21.07
N TRP A 128 12.18 0.08 -19.80
CA TRP A 128 11.04 -0.42 -19.02
C TRP A 128 9.78 0.43 -19.17
N GLN A 129 9.89 1.70 -19.58
CA GLN A 129 8.78 2.66 -19.55
C GLN A 129 7.64 2.25 -20.48
N GLU A 130 7.95 1.88 -21.73
CA GLU A 130 6.94 1.44 -22.69
C GLU A 130 6.25 0.15 -22.23
N LYS A 131 7.01 -0.80 -21.65
CA LYS A 131 6.46 -2.05 -21.11
C LYS A 131 5.53 -1.80 -19.93
N ALA A 132 5.93 -0.91 -19.01
CA ALA A 132 5.11 -0.51 -17.87
C ALA A 132 3.82 0.17 -18.31
N LEU A 133 3.89 1.08 -19.29
CA LEU A 133 2.71 1.75 -19.84
C LEU A 133 1.75 0.75 -20.52
N LYS A 134 2.28 -0.15 -21.35
CA LYS A 134 1.47 -1.22 -21.98
C LYS A 134 0.79 -2.10 -20.92
N TYR A 135 1.52 -2.46 -19.86
CA TYR A 135 0.96 -3.23 -18.76
C TYR A 135 -0.16 -2.47 -18.05
N ALA A 136 0.03 -1.18 -17.73
CA ALA A 136 -0.98 -0.35 -17.08
C ALA A 136 -2.26 -0.20 -17.93
N LEU A 137 -2.11 0.00 -19.24
CA LEU A 137 -3.24 0.07 -20.17
C LEU A 137 -4.02 -1.25 -20.25
N LYS A 138 -3.32 -2.38 -20.26
CA LYS A 138 -3.96 -3.71 -20.21
C LYS A 138 -4.66 -3.94 -18.87
N ALA A 139 -3.99 -3.64 -17.76
CA ALA A 139 -4.54 -3.80 -16.42
C ALA A 139 -5.81 -2.97 -16.23
N LYS A 140 -5.87 -1.75 -16.79
CA LYS A 140 -7.11 -0.94 -16.80
C LYS A 140 -8.29 -1.69 -17.42
N GLN A 141 -8.07 -2.37 -18.54
CA GLN A 141 -9.14 -3.14 -19.21
C GLN A 141 -9.57 -4.33 -18.36
N THR A 142 -8.61 -5.07 -17.81
CA THR A 142 -8.87 -6.21 -16.92
C THR A 142 -9.67 -5.79 -15.70
N VAL A 143 -9.24 -4.76 -14.97
CA VAL A 143 -9.94 -4.27 -13.77
C VAL A 143 -11.37 -3.79 -14.08
N ALA A 144 -11.58 -3.14 -15.24
CA ALA A 144 -12.91 -2.72 -15.64
C ALA A 144 -13.83 -3.92 -15.91
N GLN A 145 -13.29 -4.97 -16.52
CA GLN A 145 -14.02 -6.21 -16.78
C GLN A 145 -14.31 -6.98 -15.48
N ASP A 146 -13.32 -7.12 -14.61
CA ASP A 146 -13.46 -7.78 -13.31
C ASP A 146 -14.52 -7.07 -12.46
N PHE A 147 -14.54 -5.73 -12.46
CA PHE A 147 -15.57 -4.96 -11.77
C PHE A 147 -16.97 -5.19 -12.36
N LYS A 148 -17.09 -5.29 -13.69
CA LYS A 148 -18.37 -5.62 -14.34
C LYS A 148 -18.85 -7.00 -13.89
N THR A 149 -17.99 -8.01 -13.97
CA THR A 149 -18.31 -9.39 -13.56
C THR A 149 -18.69 -9.45 -12.08
N PHE A 150 -17.93 -8.78 -11.20
CA PHE A 150 -18.26 -8.69 -9.78
C PHE A 150 -19.66 -8.14 -9.53
N ASN A 151 -20.07 -7.08 -10.25
CA ASN A 151 -21.41 -6.50 -10.10
C ASN A 151 -22.51 -7.44 -10.60
N GLU A 152 -22.25 -8.21 -11.65
CA GLU A 152 -23.19 -9.20 -12.20
C GLU A 152 -23.36 -10.36 -11.20
N ASP A 153 -22.25 -10.91 -10.71
CA ASP A 153 -22.22 -12.00 -9.73
C ASP A 153 -22.87 -11.59 -8.40
N TYR A 154 -22.62 -10.35 -7.94
CA TYR A 154 -23.25 -9.81 -6.75
C TYR A 154 -24.77 -9.71 -6.90
N LYS A 155 -25.26 -9.23 -8.05
CA LYS A 155 -26.71 -9.18 -8.33
C LYS A 155 -27.33 -10.57 -8.49
N ALA A 156 -26.55 -11.55 -8.93
CA ALA A 156 -26.96 -12.94 -9.07
C ALA A 156 -26.90 -13.72 -7.75
N GLY A 157 -26.48 -13.10 -6.64
CA GLY A 157 -26.41 -13.74 -5.32
C GLY A 157 -25.24 -14.72 -5.16
N VAL A 158 -24.23 -14.68 -6.05
CA VAL A 158 -23.08 -15.63 -6.04
C VAL A 158 -22.27 -15.55 -4.74
N PHE A 159 -22.28 -14.39 -4.08
CA PHE A 159 -21.53 -14.14 -2.84
C PHE A 159 -22.38 -14.23 -1.57
N GLU A 160 -23.67 -14.60 -1.67
CA GLU A 160 -24.47 -14.89 -0.49
C GLU A 160 -23.94 -16.17 0.15
N THR A 161 -23.42 -16.02 1.36
CA THR A 161 -22.90 -17.14 2.15
C THR A 161 -24.08 -17.89 2.75
N THR A 162 -24.15 -19.20 2.52
CA THR A 162 -25.01 -20.10 3.30
C THR A 162 -24.58 -20.10 4.77
#